data_AF-A0AAW6GV42-F1
#
_entry.id   AF-A0AAW6GV42-F1
#
_cell.length_a   1.000
_cell.length_b   1.000
_cell.length_c   1.000
_cell.angle_alpha   90.00
_cell.angle_beta   90.00
_cell.angle_gamma   90.00
#
_symmetry.space_group_name_H-M   'P 1'
#
loop_
_entity.id
_entity.type
_entity.pdbx_description
1 polymer ?
#
loop_
_entity_poly.entity_id
_entity_poly.type
_entity_poly.pdbx_seq_one_letter_code
_entity_poly.pdbx_strand_id
1 'polypeptide(L)'
;LSAARQGDEVNPDKASSGCQFYIVTGKVYNDSTLLGMEQQMNQMRLNNAFNALAQKHMKEIYKMRKNNDQDGLMDLQDSLIAQAEAQVAKEPEFKFTPEQVKAYTTVGGTPHLDGAYTVFGEVLEGIDIVDKIQKVKTDRNDRPEEDVVIKKVTVID
;
A
#
# COMPACT_ATOMS: atom_id res chain seq x y z
N LEU A 1 5.44 2.64 -16.15
CA LEU A 1 4.53 3.81 -16.25
C LEU A 1 3.20 3.40 -15.65
N SER A 2 2.71 4.20 -14.70
CA SER A 2 1.47 3.92 -13.98
C SER A 2 0.55 5.13 -14.07
N ALA A 3 -0.76 4.88 -14.16
CA ALA A 3 -1.74 5.94 -14.20
C ALA A 3 -1.83 6.63 -12.83
N ALA A 4 -1.73 7.97 -12.79
CA ALA A 4 -1.83 8.70 -11.53
C ALA A 4 -3.27 8.68 -11.00
N ARG A 5 -3.45 8.66 -9.67
CA ARG A 5 -4.76 8.79 -9.03
C ARG A 5 -4.65 9.63 -7.76
N GLN A 6 -5.73 10.31 -7.38
CA GLN A 6 -5.80 11.00 -6.09
C GLN A 6 -5.84 9.99 -4.93
N GLY A 7 -5.51 10.46 -3.72
CA GLY A 7 -5.53 9.62 -2.51
C GLY A 7 -6.90 9.00 -2.25
N ASP A 8 -6.92 7.86 -1.55
CA ASP A 8 -8.13 7.05 -1.34
C ASP A 8 -9.27 7.82 -0.64
N GLU A 9 -8.96 8.86 0.15
CA GLU A 9 -9.98 9.74 0.78
C GLU A 9 -10.75 10.61 -0.24
N VAL A 10 -10.12 10.94 -1.36
CA VAL A 10 -10.68 11.79 -2.42
C VAL A 10 -11.17 10.95 -3.60
N ASN A 11 -10.51 9.81 -3.85
CA ASN A 11 -10.81 8.90 -4.96
C ASN A 11 -10.93 7.44 -4.45
N PRO A 12 -12.01 7.14 -3.72
CA PRO A 12 -12.22 5.82 -3.10
C PRO A 12 -12.32 4.69 -4.14
N ASP A 13 -12.88 4.99 -5.32
CA ASP A 13 -13.03 4.04 -6.44
C ASP A 13 -11.73 3.83 -7.23
N LYS A 14 -10.65 4.53 -6.84
CA LYS A 14 -9.32 4.40 -7.43
C LYS A 14 -9.28 4.69 -8.95
N ALA A 15 -10.18 5.55 -9.43
CA ALA A 15 -10.24 5.91 -10.85
C ALA A 15 -8.93 6.56 -11.32
N SER A 16 -8.45 6.16 -12.49
CA SER A 16 -7.21 6.69 -13.08
C SER A 16 -7.40 8.10 -13.66
N SER A 17 -6.33 8.90 -13.63
CA SER A 17 -6.28 10.19 -14.33
C SER A 17 -6.08 10.00 -15.83
N GLY A 18 -6.82 10.75 -16.65
CA GLY A 18 -6.69 10.72 -18.11
C GLY A 18 -5.53 11.54 -18.67
N CYS A 19 -4.90 12.40 -17.86
CA CYS A 19 -3.85 13.32 -18.33
C CYS A 19 -2.57 13.27 -17.49
N GLN A 20 -2.52 12.41 -16.47
CA GLN A 20 -1.37 12.30 -15.57
C GLN A 20 -0.92 10.85 -15.46
N PHE A 21 0.40 10.67 -15.55
CA PHE A 21 1.06 9.42 -15.29
C PHE A 21 2.31 9.68 -14.47
N TYR A 22 2.85 8.62 -13.88
CA TYR A 22 4.13 8.66 -13.20
C TYR A 22 4.97 7.44 -13.55
N ILE A 23 6.28 7.58 -13.38
CA ILE A 23 7.24 6.49 -13.53
C ILE A 23 7.49 5.93 -12.14
N VAL A 24 7.31 4.62 -12.01
CA VAL A 24 7.63 3.89 -10.79
C VAL A 24 8.98 3.23 -10.99
N THR A 25 9.90 3.48 -10.07
CA THR A 25 11.14 2.70 -9.95
C THR A 25 11.07 1.85 -8.70
N GLY A 26 11.34 0.56 -8.87
CA GLY A 26 11.40 -0.38 -7.77
C GLY A 26 12.76 -0.41 -7.07
N LYS A 27 12.80 -1.15 -5.98
CA LYS A 27 14.05 -1.61 -5.36
C LYS A 27 14.05 -3.12 -5.29
N VAL A 28 15.24 -3.71 -5.24
CA VAL A 28 15.41 -5.14 -4.95
C VAL A 28 15.19 -5.37 -3.46
N TYR A 29 14.45 -6.43 -3.14
CA TYR A 29 14.18 -6.87 -1.79
C TYR A 29 14.91 -8.19 -1.52
N ASN A 30 15.26 -8.44 -0.27
CA ASN A 30 15.72 -9.77 0.15
C ASN A 30 14.57 -10.58 0.74
N ASP A 31 14.72 -11.90 0.80
CA ASP A 31 13.70 -12.83 1.28
C ASP A 31 13.18 -12.47 2.67
N SER A 32 14.09 -12.09 3.59
CA SER A 32 13.70 -11.69 4.95
C SER A 32 12.82 -10.44 4.97
N THR A 33 13.07 -9.49 4.07
CA THR A 33 12.26 -8.27 3.95
C THR A 33 10.88 -8.60 3.40
N LEU A 34 10.80 -9.48 2.39
CA LEU A 34 9.52 -9.90 1.82
C LEU A 34 8.69 -10.69 2.83
N LEU A 35 9.30 -11.60 3.59
CA LEU A 35 8.64 -12.31 4.68
C LEU A 35 8.13 -11.35 5.76
N GLY A 36 8.93 -10.34 6.11
CA GLY A 36 8.49 -9.28 7.04
C GLY A 36 7.29 -8.49 6.51
N MET A 37 7.27 -8.20 5.20
CA MET A 37 6.13 -7.55 4.54
C MET A 37 4.87 -8.41 4.57
N GLU A 38 4.97 -9.71 4.30
CA GLU A 38 3.85 -10.65 4.40
C GLU A 38 3.26 -10.66 5.81
N GLN A 39 4.10 -10.79 6.83
CA GLN A 39 3.69 -10.77 8.23
C GLN A 39 3.01 -9.45 8.59
N GLN A 40 3.61 -8.33 8.19
CA GLN A 40 3.03 -7.00 8.43
C GLN A 40 1.67 -6.85 7.76
N MET A 41 1.50 -7.32 6.52
CA MET A 41 0.21 -7.25 5.81
C MET A 41 -0.86 -8.12 6.45
N ASN A 42 -0.51 -9.35 6.85
CA ASN A 42 -1.45 -10.22 7.56
C ASN A 42 -1.83 -9.64 8.94
N GLN A 43 -0.87 -9.06 9.66
CA GLN A 43 -1.15 -8.36 10.93
C GLN A 43 -2.05 -7.13 10.70
N MET A 44 -1.83 -6.36 9.64
CA MET A 44 -2.69 -5.23 9.29
C MET A 44 -4.11 -5.69 8.97
N ARG A 45 -4.29 -6.82 8.28
CA ARG A 45 -5.62 -7.40 8.03
C ARG A 45 -6.33 -7.75 9.34
N LEU A 46 -5.62 -8.40 10.27
CA LEU A 46 -6.16 -8.72 11.60
C LEU A 46 -6.53 -7.46 12.38
N ASN A 47 -5.63 -6.48 12.44
CA ASN A 47 -5.86 -5.21 13.14
C ASN A 47 -7.04 -4.43 12.54
N ASN A 48 -7.18 -4.41 11.21
CA ASN A 48 -8.29 -3.75 10.53
C ASN A 48 -9.62 -4.45 10.85
N ALA A 49 -9.66 -5.78 10.82
CA ALA A 49 -10.85 -6.54 11.22
C ALA A 49 -11.23 -6.28 12.68
N PHE A 50 -10.24 -6.34 13.59
CA PHE A 50 -10.43 -6.03 15.01
C PHE A 50 -10.96 -4.59 15.20
N ASN A 51 -10.34 -3.59 14.58
CA ASN A 51 -10.75 -2.20 14.70
C ASN A 51 -12.17 -1.97 14.17
N ALA A 52 -12.53 -2.59 13.04
CA ALA A 52 -13.88 -2.51 12.49
C ALA A 52 -14.93 -3.14 13.43
N LEU A 53 -14.59 -4.23 14.12
CA LEU A 53 -15.45 -4.84 15.13
C LEU A 53 -15.53 -3.96 16.39
N ALA A 54 -14.40 -3.47 16.90
CA ALA A 54 -14.33 -2.59 18.06
C ALA A 54 -15.15 -1.30 17.88
N GLN A 55 -15.15 -0.72 16.67
CA GLN A 55 -15.97 0.45 16.33
C GLN A 55 -17.47 0.17 16.52
N LYS A 56 -17.94 -1.06 16.26
CA LYS A 56 -19.34 -1.45 16.49
C LYS A 56 -19.70 -1.54 17.98
N HIS A 57 -18.73 -1.90 18.82
CA HIS A 57 -18.89 -2.01 20.27
C HIS A 57 -18.50 -0.74 21.04
N MET A 58 -18.28 0.39 20.35
CA MET A 58 -17.76 1.62 20.96
C MET A 58 -18.60 2.13 22.15
N LYS A 59 -19.93 1.95 22.10
CA LYS A 59 -20.83 2.33 23.20
C LYS A 59 -20.64 1.46 24.45
N GLU A 60 -20.38 0.17 24.27
CA GLU A 60 -20.15 -0.78 25.37
C GLU A 60 -18.78 -0.53 25.99
N ILE A 61 -17.75 -0.41 25.15
CA ILE A 61 -16.38 -0.04 25.56
C ILE A 61 -16.41 1.26 26.39
N TYR A 62 -17.15 2.28 25.94
CA TYR A 62 -17.28 3.53 26.68
C TYR A 62 -17.93 3.33 28.06
N LYS A 63 -19.00 2.54 28.15
CA LYS A 63 -19.68 2.27 29.43
C LYS A 63 -18.76 1.51 30.40
N MET A 64 -18.07 0.47 29.92
CA MET A 64 -17.15 -0.32 30.73
C MET A 64 -15.98 0.54 31.24
N ARG A 65 -15.38 1.38 30.37
CA ARG A 65 -14.34 2.34 30.76
C ARG A 65 -14.83 3.34 31.80
N LYS A 66 -16.05 3.87 31.66
CA LYS A 66 -16.64 4.80 32.64
C LYS A 66 -16.85 4.13 34.01
N ASN A 67 -17.19 2.85 34.00
CA ASN A 67 -17.44 2.07 35.21
C ASN A 67 -16.16 1.43 35.80
N ASN A 68 -14.98 1.67 35.22
CA ASN A 68 -13.71 1.00 35.55
C ASN A 68 -13.81 -0.54 35.52
N ASP A 69 -14.65 -1.09 34.65
CA ASP A 69 -14.83 -2.51 34.46
C ASP A 69 -13.70 -3.07 33.58
N GLN A 70 -12.58 -3.42 34.21
CA GLN A 70 -11.40 -3.94 33.52
C GLN A 70 -11.61 -5.37 33.02
N ASP A 71 -12.30 -6.20 33.79
CA ASP A 71 -12.56 -7.61 33.43
C ASP A 71 -13.48 -7.67 32.21
N GLY A 72 -14.57 -6.89 32.19
CA GLY A 72 -15.46 -6.83 31.02
C GLY A 72 -14.78 -6.28 29.76
N LEU A 73 -13.81 -5.37 29.91
CA LEU A 73 -13.00 -4.89 28.78
C LEU A 73 -12.08 -5.99 28.23
N MET A 74 -11.50 -6.79 29.11
CA MET A 74 -10.64 -7.91 28.73
C MET A 74 -11.45 -9.01 28.01
N ASP A 75 -12.59 -9.42 28.56
CA ASP A 75 -13.47 -10.41 27.94
C ASP A 75 -13.97 -9.95 26.57
N LEU A 76 -14.34 -8.67 26.45
CA LEU A 76 -14.75 -8.08 25.18
C LEU A 76 -13.58 -8.05 24.20
N GLN A 77 -12.37 -7.67 24.64
CA GLN A 77 -11.19 -7.69 23.80
C GLN A 77 -10.90 -9.10 23.25
N ASP A 78 -10.91 -10.11 24.11
CA ASP A 78 -10.67 -11.51 23.73
C ASP A 78 -11.72 -12.01 22.73
N SER A 79 -13.00 -11.66 22.95
CA SER A 79 -14.07 -11.98 22.02
C SER A 79 -13.87 -11.32 20.66
N LEU A 80 -13.48 -10.04 20.63
CA LEU A 80 -13.25 -9.30 19.40
C LEU A 80 -12.03 -9.82 18.64
N ILE A 81 -10.97 -10.25 19.34
CA ILE A 81 -9.80 -10.90 18.74
C ILE A 81 -10.21 -12.22 18.08
N ALA A 82 -10.93 -13.09 18.79
CA ALA A 82 -11.38 -14.37 18.24
C ALA A 82 -12.28 -14.18 17.01
N GLN A 83 -13.15 -13.18 17.02
CA GLN A 83 -13.98 -12.82 15.87
C GLN A 83 -13.15 -12.26 14.70
N ALA A 84 -12.14 -11.43 14.97
CA ALA A 84 -11.25 -10.89 13.95
C ALA A 84 -10.41 -12.00 13.29
N GLU A 85 -9.86 -12.92 14.09
CA GLU A 85 -9.14 -14.10 13.60
C GLU A 85 -10.04 -14.98 12.73
N ALA A 86 -11.26 -15.28 13.20
CA ALA A 86 -12.23 -16.06 12.44
C ALA A 86 -12.66 -15.36 11.13
N GLN A 87 -12.71 -14.02 11.11
CA GLN A 87 -13.02 -13.26 9.91
C GLN A 87 -11.87 -13.31 8.89
N VAL A 88 -10.62 -13.11 9.33
CA VAL A 88 -9.45 -13.15 8.46
C VAL A 88 -9.18 -14.57 7.95
N ALA A 89 -9.42 -15.60 8.76
CA ALA A 89 -9.23 -17.01 8.37
C ALA A 89 -10.17 -17.49 7.24
N LYS A 90 -11.22 -16.74 6.91
CA LYS A 90 -12.09 -17.04 5.75
C LYS A 90 -11.37 -16.83 4.42
N GLU A 91 -10.32 -16.02 4.44
CA GLU A 91 -9.47 -15.74 3.29
C GLU A 91 -8.08 -16.33 3.55
N PRO A 92 -7.36 -16.76 2.51
CA PRO A 92 -5.99 -17.21 2.69
C PRO A 92 -5.13 -16.08 3.25
N GLU A 93 -4.11 -16.44 4.02
CA GLU A 93 -3.02 -15.52 4.38
C GLU A 93 -2.44 -14.93 3.11
N PHE A 94 -2.10 -13.64 3.17
CA PHE A 94 -1.34 -13.01 2.12
C PHE A 94 0.06 -13.62 2.10
N LYS A 95 0.45 -14.16 0.95
CA LYS A 95 1.82 -14.60 0.64
C LYS A 95 2.14 -14.19 -0.78
N PHE A 96 3.37 -13.73 -1.01
CA PHE A 96 3.86 -13.51 -2.36
C PHE A 96 3.96 -14.85 -3.09
N THR A 97 3.60 -14.87 -4.38
CA THR A 97 3.81 -16.07 -5.18
C THR A 97 5.31 -16.30 -5.40
N PRO A 98 5.74 -17.54 -5.68
CA PRO A 98 7.14 -17.82 -6.00
C PRO A 98 7.68 -16.94 -7.14
N GLU A 99 6.84 -16.61 -8.12
CA GLU A 99 7.17 -15.72 -9.23
C GLU A 99 7.35 -14.28 -8.76
N GLN A 100 6.48 -13.77 -7.88
CA GLN A 100 6.61 -12.44 -7.30
C GLN A 100 7.86 -12.32 -6.44
N VAL A 101 8.14 -13.32 -5.58
CA VAL A 101 9.36 -13.37 -4.77
C VAL A 101 10.59 -13.32 -5.68
N LYS A 102 10.63 -14.15 -6.73
CA LYS A 102 11.72 -14.14 -7.71
C LYS A 102 11.85 -12.78 -8.40
N ALA A 103 10.76 -12.15 -8.81
CA ALA A 103 10.79 -10.84 -9.47
C ALA A 103 11.35 -9.75 -8.53
N TYR A 104 10.83 -9.65 -7.31
CA TYR A 104 11.26 -8.63 -6.34
C TYR A 104 12.68 -8.83 -5.81
N THR A 105 13.21 -10.05 -5.84
CA THR A 105 14.58 -10.36 -5.40
C THR A 105 15.62 -10.21 -6.49
N THR A 106 15.23 -10.16 -7.76
CA THR A 106 16.16 -10.09 -8.90
C THR A 106 16.07 -8.79 -9.67
N VAL A 107 14.87 -8.44 -10.13
CA VAL A 107 14.59 -7.23 -10.90
C VAL A 107 14.22 -6.07 -9.95
N GLY A 108 13.58 -6.40 -8.84
CA GLY A 108 13.01 -5.44 -7.90
C GLY A 108 11.59 -5.03 -8.28
N GLY A 109 11.05 -4.06 -7.56
CA GLY A 109 9.70 -3.58 -7.83
C GLY A 109 9.14 -2.72 -6.71
N THR A 110 7.82 -2.57 -6.70
CA THR A 110 7.12 -1.76 -5.70
C THR A 110 5.88 -2.52 -5.21
N PRO A 111 6.05 -3.52 -4.32
CA PRO A 111 4.99 -4.47 -3.96
C PRO A 111 3.71 -3.83 -3.41
N HIS A 112 3.82 -2.67 -2.77
CA HIS A 112 2.65 -1.96 -2.22
C HIS A 112 1.75 -1.31 -3.28
N LEU A 113 2.17 -1.27 -4.54
CA LEU A 113 1.36 -0.75 -5.66
C LEU A 113 0.65 -1.87 -6.44
N ASP A 114 1.01 -3.14 -6.20
CA ASP A 114 0.41 -4.29 -6.87
C ASP A 114 -1.10 -4.34 -6.65
N GLY A 115 -1.86 -4.54 -7.72
CA GLY A 115 -3.33 -4.56 -7.70
C GLY A 115 -4.01 -3.22 -7.40
N ALA A 116 -3.25 -2.18 -7.01
CA ALA A 116 -3.76 -0.86 -6.70
C ALA A 116 -3.61 0.15 -7.85
N TYR A 117 -2.70 -0.12 -8.79
CA TYR A 117 -2.43 0.75 -9.93
C TYR A 117 -2.32 -0.03 -11.24
N THR A 118 -2.91 0.52 -12.31
CA THR A 118 -2.77 -0.03 -13.66
C THR A 118 -1.45 0.42 -14.26
N VAL A 119 -0.61 -0.55 -14.59
CA VAL A 119 0.59 -0.34 -15.41
C VAL A 119 0.17 -0.37 -16.88
N PHE A 120 0.52 0.67 -17.63
CA PHE A 120 0.14 0.80 -19.05
C PHE A 120 1.35 0.90 -20.00
N GLY A 121 2.57 0.87 -19.46
CA GLY A 121 3.78 0.88 -20.26
C GLY A 121 5.04 0.77 -19.41
N GLU A 122 6.18 0.60 -20.07
CA GLU A 122 7.50 0.49 -19.46
C GLU A 122 8.51 1.40 -20.17
N VAL A 123 9.61 1.71 -19.49
CA VAL A 123 10.70 2.50 -20.07
C VAL A 123 11.70 1.52 -20.68
N LEU A 124 11.79 1.50 -22.01
CA LEU A 124 12.72 0.62 -22.73
C LEU A 124 14.14 1.20 -22.80
N GLU A 125 14.26 2.52 -22.92
CA GLU A 125 15.54 3.24 -23.04
C GLU A 125 15.52 4.53 -22.20
N GLY A 126 16.70 5.00 -21.79
CA GLY A 126 16.85 6.24 -21.02
C GLY A 126 16.58 6.10 -19.52
N ILE A 127 16.78 4.91 -18.93
CA ILE A 127 16.63 4.71 -17.49
C ILE A 127 17.59 5.60 -16.67
N ASP A 128 18.77 5.92 -17.21
CA ASP A 128 19.72 6.85 -16.59
C ASP A 128 19.17 8.28 -16.52
N ILE A 129 18.29 8.66 -17.45
CA ILE A 129 17.57 9.94 -17.43
C ILE A 129 16.51 9.92 -16.34
N VAL A 130 15.77 8.81 -16.20
CA VAL A 130 14.82 8.62 -15.09
C VAL A 130 15.54 8.78 -13.74
N ASP A 131 16.70 8.14 -13.58
CA ASP A 131 17.52 8.26 -12.37
C ASP A 131 17.99 9.69 -12.09
N LYS A 132 18.32 10.46 -13.14
CA LYS A 132 18.68 11.89 -13.00
C LYS A 132 17.48 12.71 -12.56
N ILE A 133 16.30 12.47 -13.14
CA ILE A 133 15.05 13.15 -12.76
C ILE A 133 14.71 12.87 -11.29
N GLN A 134 14.89 11.64 -10.81
CA GLN A 134 14.62 11.30 -9.40
C GLN A 134 15.52 11.99 -8.38
N LYS A 135 16.69 12.44 -8.80
CA LYS A 135 17.71 13.05 -7.94
C LYS A 135 17.68 14.58 -7.98
N VAL A 136 16.76 15.19 -8.75
CA VAL A 136 16.60 16.65 -8.75
C VAL A 136 16.19 17.13 -7.36
N LYS A 137 16.64 18.33 -7.01
CA LYS A 137 16.28 18.92 -5.72
C LYS A 137 14.80 19.30 -5.71
N THR A 138 14.12 18.95 -4.62
CA THR A 138 12.71 19.25 -4.41
C THR A 138 12.50 20.20 -3.23
N ASP A 139 11.40 20.93 -3.26
CA ASP A 139 10.91 21.73 -2.14
C ASP A 139 10.22 20.86 -1.08
N ARG A 140 9.63 21.50 -0.07
CA ARG A 140 8.95 20.81 1.04
C ARG A 140 7.66 20.07 0.65
N ASN A 141 7.15 20.31 -0.56
CA ASN A 141 5.95 19.66 -1.10
C ASN A 141 6.33 18.61 -2.16
N ASP A 142 7.58 18.16 -2.20
CA ASP A 142 8.13 17.23 -3.19
C ASP A 142 8.03 17.74 -4.64
N ARG A 143 7.88 19.05 -4.85
CA ARG A 143 7.93 19.68 -6.17
C ARG A 143 9.39 19.96 -6.55
N PRO A 144 9.84 19.63 -7.78
CA PRO A 144 11.16 20.06 -8.25
C PRO A 144 11.36 21.58 -8.09
N GLU A 145 12.52 22.01 -7.58
CA GLU A 145 12.86 23.43 -7.47
C GLU A 145 13.03 24.07 -8.86
N GLU A 146 13.58 23.30 -9.80
CA GLU A 146 13.65 23.64 -11.22
C GLU A 146 12.71 22.73 -12.02
N ASP A 147 11.95 23.32 -12.93
CA ASP A 147 10.92 22.60 -13.68
C ASP A 147 11.53 21.57 -14.65
N VAL A 148 11.11 20.31 -14.51
CA VAL A 148 11.42 19.21 -15.44
C VAL A 148 10.27 19.09 -16.44
N VAL A 149 10.47 19.57 -17.66
CA VAL A 149 9.39 19.74 -18.65
C VAL A 149 9.57 18.81 -19.85
N ILE A 150 8.50 18.10 -20.23
CA ILE A 150 8.43 17.36 -21.49
C ILE A 150 8.28 18.38 -22.63
N LYS A 151 9.33 18.53 -23.45
CA LYS A 151 9.32 19.49 -24.57
C LYS A 151 8.61 18.97 -25.82
N LYS A 152 8.68 17.65 -26.06
CA LYS A 152 8.10 16.99 -27.24
C LYS A 152 7.83 15.53 -26.92
N VAL A 153 6.72 15.00 -27.44
CA VAL A 153 6.39 13.57 -27.44
C VAL A 153 6.19 13.15 -28.89
N THR A 154 6.71 11.98 -29.26
CA THR A 154 6.55 11.39 -30.60
C THR A 154 6.02 9.97 -30.41
N VAL A 155 4.95 9.63 -31.13
CA VAL A 155 4.46 8.25 -31.23
C VAL A 155 5.23 7.59 -32.37
N ILE A 156 5.79 6.41 -32.12
CA ILE A 156 6.55 5.64 -33.09
C ILE A 156 5.63 4.53 -33.59
N ASP A 157 5.59 4.34 -34.92
CA ASP A 157 4.83 3.26 -35.60
C ASP A 157 5.62 1.95 -35.63
#